data_AF-A0A1F7VA46-F1
#
_entry.id   AF-A0A1F7VA46-F1
#
_cell.length_a   1.000
_cell.length_b   1.000
_cell.length_c   1.000
_cell.angle_alpha   90.00
_cell.angle_beta   90.00
_cell.angle_gamma   90.00
#
_symmetry.space_group_name_H-M   'P 1'
#
loop_
_entity.id
_entity.type
_entity.pdbx_description
1 polymer ?
#
loop_
_entity_poly.entity_id
_entity_poly.type
_entity_poly.pdbx_seq_one_letter_code
_entity_poly.pdbx_strand_id
1 'polypeptide(L)'
;MPRASSLTGFTLIEMLVVMGAIAIFTTMAMVAFGAVRSRQRDAQRMANMDQLAKAMELYVNANSKYPTQCGGLVVSTCDLSTFLPGISSLKDPSKPVEACDPADFESPCEYAFGQITDDDYVVYFSRERKLDPGDASLCYQLKPDGLLSCP
;
A
#
# COMPACT_ATOMS: atom_id res chain seq x y z
N MET A 1 10.26 55.74 35.33
CA MET A 1 9.53 56.22 34.13
C MET A 1 8.92 55.01 33.43
N PRO A 2 7.59 54.83 33.39
CA PRO A 2 6.98 53.74 32.64
C PRO A 2 6.72 54.20 31.20
N ARG A 3 7.15 53.39 30.22
CA ARG A 3 6.82 53.58 28.80
C ARG A 3 5.40 53.08 28.54
N ALA A 4 4.55 53.92 27.98
CA ALA A 4 3.24 53.50 27.46
C ALA A 4 3.45 52.61 26.23
N SER A 5 3.01 51.36 26.32
CA SER A 5 2.97 50.39 25.21
C SER A 5 1.64 50.56 24.47
N SER A 6 1.69 51.01 23.21
CA SER A 6 0.52 51.08 22.32
C SER A 6 0.06 49.67 21.95
N LEU A 7 -1.03 49.21 22.57
CA LEU A 7 -1.77 48.05 22.11
C LEU A 7 -2.67 48.48 20.93
N THR A 8 -2.15 48.38 19.72
CA THR A 8 -2.97 48.45 18.50
C THR A 8 -3.79 47.17 18.42
N GLY A 9 -5.10 47.28 18.62
CA GLY A 9 -6.05 46.16 18.53
C GLY A 9 -6.41 45.81 17.08
N PHE A 10 -6.64 44.53 16.82
CA PHE A 10 -7.18 44.04 15.55
C PHE A 10 -8.63 44.48 15.36
N THR A 11 -9.00 44.76 14.12
CA THR A 11 -10.39 45.09 13.77
C THR A 11 -11.25 43.82 13.66
N LEU A 12 -12.55 43.94 13.94
CA LEU A 12 -13.50 42.83 13.77
C LEU A 12 -13.55 42.31 12.32
N ILE A 13 -13.37 43.21 11.36
CA ILE A 13 -13.33 42.87 9.94
C ILE A 13 -12.06 42.09 9.57
N GLU A 14 -10.92 42.38 10.18
CA GLU A 14 -9.69 41.59 9.96
C GLU A 14 -9.86 40.15 10.44
N MET A 15 -10.47 39.92 11.60
CA MET A 15 -10.72 38.56 12.06
C MET A 15 -11.74 37.82 11.18
N LEU A 16 -12.73 38.53 10.63
CA LEU A 16 -13.71 37.95 9.71
C LEU A 16 -13.08 37.52 8.38
N VAL A 17 -12.23 38.36 7.79
CA VAL A 17 -11.53 38.04 6.53
C VAL A 17 -10.55 36.88 6.72
N VAL A 18 -9.84 36.83 7.84
CA VAL A 18 -8.88 35.76 8.14
C VAL A 18 -9.57 34.40 8.27
N MET A 19 -10.68 34.32 9.02
CA MET A 19 -11.43 33.06 9.13
C MET A 19 -12.01 32.63 7.78
N GLY A 20 -12.49 33.58 6.96
CA GLY A 20 -12.94 33.31 5.59
C GLY A 20 -11.83 32.73 4.71
N ALA A 21 -10.62 33.31 4.76
CA ALA A 21 -9.47 32.81 4.00
C ALA A 21 -9.02 31.42 4.48
N ILE A 22 -8.97 31.17 5.79
CA ILE A 22 -8.63 29.85 6.36
C ILE A 22 -9.63 28.78 5.88
N ALA A 23 -10.93 29.10 5.84
CA ALA A 23 -11.94 28.15 5.36
C ALA A 23 -11.69 27.72 3.90
N ILE A 24 -11.33 28.66 3.02
CA ILE A 24 -11.03 28.35 1.61
C ILE A 24 -9.75 27.51 1.51
N PHE A 25 -8.67 27.89 2.18
CA PHE A 25 -7.41 27.14 2.11
C PHE A 25 -7.51 25.72 2.70
N THR A 26 -8.26 25.55 3.79
CA THR A 26 -8.43 24.24 4.44
C THR A 26 -9.18 23.24 3.55
N THR A 27 -10.22 23.67 2.83
CA THR A 27 -10.96 22.78 1.90
C THR A 27 -10.09 22.30 0.74
N MET A 28 -9.30 23.20 0.13
CA MET A 28 -8.37 22.83 -0.95
C MET A 28 -7.29 21.86 -0.46
N ALA A 29 -6.76 22.09 0.75
CA ALA A 29 -5.75 21.23 1.34
C ALA A 29 -6.28 19.79 1.57
N MET A 30 -7.51 19.62 2.05
CA MET A 30 -8.09 18.30 2.30
C MET A 30 -8.15 17.40 1.05
N VAL A 31 -8.53 17.95 -0.11
CA VAL A 31 -8.61 17.19 -1.37
C VAL A 31 -7.23 16.68 -1.79
N ALA A 32 -6.18 17.50 -1.62
CA ALA A 32 -4.81 17.11 -1.94
C ALA A 32 -4.30 15.97 -1.04
N PHE A 33 -4.65 15.96 0.25
CA PHE A 33 -4.21 14.91 1.19
C PHE A 33 -4.79 13.52 0.88
N GLY A 34 -6.02 13.44 0.37
CA GLY A 34 -6.64 12.16 0.01
C GLY A 34 -5.86 11.41 -1.07
N ALA A 35 -5.50 12.10 -2.14
CA ALA A 35 -4.72 11.53 -3.24
C ALA A 35 -3.32 11.10 -2.79
N VAL A 36 -2.65 11.90 -1.95
CA VAL A 36 -1.31 11.59 -1.43
C VAL A 36 -1.31 10.30 -0.62
N ARG A 37 -2.29 10.09 0.27
CA ARG A 37 -2.39 8.88 1.09
C ARG A 37 -2.55 7.61 0.24
N SER A 38 -3.36 7.67 -0.82
CA SER A 38 -3.52 6.55 -1.75
C SER A 38 -2.20 6.21 -2.45
N ARG A 39 -1.46 7.22 -2.93
CA ARG A 39 -0.12 7.02 -3.53
C ARG A 39 0.88 6.42 -2.55
N GLN A 40 0.85 6.83 -1.29
CA GLN A 40 1.72 6.28 -0.25
C GLN A 40 1.42 4.80 0.03
N ARG A 41 0.14 4.41 0.08
CA ARG A 41 -0.25 3.00 0.26
C ARG A 41 0.15 2.14 -0.93
N ASP A 42 -0.07 2.62 -2.16
CA ASP A 42 0.42 1.94 -3.37
C ASP A 42 1.94 1.78 -3.37
N ALA A 43 2.69 2.81 -2.95
CA ALA A 43 4.15 2.73 -2.85
C ALA A 43 4.59 1.70 -1.79
N GLN A 44 3.88 1.62 -0.66
CA GLN A 44 4.14 0.61 0.37
C GLN A 44 3.82 -0.80 -0.12
N ARG A 45 2.72 -1.00 -0.87
CA ARG A 45 2.40 -2.28 -1.52
C ARG A 45 3.53 -2.74 -2.43
N MET A 46 4.01 -1.85 -3.30
CA MET A 46 5.13 -2.15 -4.20
C MET A 46 6.41 -2.50 -3.43
N ALA A 47 6.74 -1.74 -2.37
CA ALA A 47 7.91 -2.04 -1.54
C ALA A 47 7.80 -3.41 -0.85
N ASN A 48 6.61 -3.80 -0.39
CA ASN A 48 6.35 -5.13 0.18
C ASN A 48 6.54 -6.23 -0.89
N MET A 49 6.05 -6.01 -2.12
CA MET A 49 6.22 -6.94 -3.24
C MET A 49 7.70 -7.11 -3.62
N ASP A 50 8.48 -6.03 -3.64
CA ASP A 50 9.92 -6.09 -3.90
C ASP A 50 10.67 -6.89 -2.82
N GLN A 51 10.25 -6.77 -1.56
CA GLN A 51 10.81 -7.56 -0.45
C GLN A 51 10.46 -9.05 -0.60
N LEU A 52 9.22 -9.37 -0.99
CA LEU A 52 8.79 -10.72 -1.28
C LEU A 52 9.56 -11.34 -2.44
N ALA A 53 9.68 -10.64 -3.57
CA ALA A 53 10.42 -11.12 -4.74
C ALA A 53 11.84 -11.55 -4.36
N LYS A 54 12.57 -10.67 -3.65
CA LYS A 54 13.92 -10.95 -3.16
C LYS A 54 13.96 -12.14 -2.20
N ALA A 55 12.99 -12.25 -1.30
CA ALA A 55 12.93 -13.38 -0.37
C ALA A 55 12.67 -14.71 -1.08
N MET A 56 11.83 -14.71 -2.11
CA MET A 56 11.55 -15.89 -2.93
C MET A 56 12.80 -16.31 -3.72
N GLU A 57 13.54 -15.36 -4.28
CA GLU A 57 14.84 -15.62 -4.92
C GLU A 57 15.87 -16.21 -3.95
N LEU A 58 15.98 -15.66 -2.74
CA LEU A 58 16.86 -16.19 -1.70
C LEU A 58 16.45 -17.61 -1.27
N TYR A 59 15.16 -17.89 -1.19
CA TYR A 59 14.65 -19.21 -0.86
C TYR A 59 15.02 -20.25 -1.93
N VAL A 60 14.83 -19.91 -3.21
CA VAL A 60 15.24 -20.77 -4.34
C VAL A 60 16.74 -20.98 -4.35
N ASN A 61 17.54 -19.93 -4.08
CA ASN A 61 18.99 -20.06 -4.01
C ASN A 61 19.45 -21.09 -2.95
N ALA A 62 18.73 -21.18 -1.83
CA ALA A 62 19.04 -22.11 -0.75
C ALA A 62 18.45 -23.51 -0.91
N ASN A 63 17.26 -23.64 -1.53
CA ASN A 63 16.48 -24.88 -1.56
C ASN A 63 16.29 -25.47 -2.97
N SER A 64 16.75 -24.77 -4.01
CA SER A 64 16.57 -25.11 -5.43
C SER A 64 15.12 -25.24 -5.89
N LYS A 65 14.17 -24.70 -5.12
CA LYS A 65 12.72 -24.70 -5.42
C LYS A 65 12.03 -23.59 -4.65
N TYR A 66 10.84 -23.18 -5.08
CA TYR A 66 10.00 -22.23 -4.34
C TYR A 66 9.30 -22.88 -3.13
N PRO A 67 8.84 -22.07 -2.13
CA PRO A 67 8.20 -22.58 -0.93
C PRO A 67 6.75 -23.02 -1.21
N THR A 68 6.57 -24.23 -1.74
CA THR A 68 5.25 -24.81 -2.07
C THR A 68 4.32 -24.89 -0.85
N GLN A 69 4.87 -24.98 0.37
CA GLN A 69 4.10 -24.92 1.62
C GLN A 69 3.38 -23.58 1.84
N CYS A 70 3.80 -22.51 1.18
CA CYS A 70 3.13 -21.21 1.24
C CYS A 70 1.93 -21.11 0.29
N GLY A 71 1.75 -22.08 -0.62
CA GLY A 71 0.74 -22.01 -1.67
C GLY A 71 -0.68 -21.89 -1.09
N GLY A 72 -1.44 -20.91 -1.58
CA GLY A 72 -2.83 -20.66 -1.13
C GLY A 72 -2.96 -20.01 0.25
N LEU A 73 -1.86 -19.62 0.89
CA LEU A 73 -1.89 -18.95 2.20
C LEU A 73 -1.87 -17.42 2.04
N VAL A 74 -2.36 -16.73 3.07
CA VAL A 74 -2.06 -15.31 3.27
C VAL A 74 -0.54 -15.17 3.47
N VAL A 75 0.06 -14.17 2.84
CA VAL A 75 1.53 -14.00 2.86
C VAL A 75 2.07 -13.94 4.29
N SER A 76 1.41 -13.14 5.14
CA SER A 76 1.84 -12.93 6.54
C SER A 76 1.76 -14.17 7.42
N THR A 77 1.07 -15.23 6.98
CA THR A 77 0.92 -16.48 7.74
C THR A 77 1.86 -17.59 7.28
N CYS A 78 2.56 -17.43 6.15
CA CYS A 78 3.55 -18.43 5.76
C CYS A 78 4.85 -18.29 6.57
N ASP A 79 5.41 -19.42 6.99
CA ASP A 79 6.72 -19.43 7.65
C ASP A 79 7.85 -19.33 6.61
N LEU A 80 8.20 -18.09 6.29
CA LEU A 80 9.37 -17.72 5.48
C LEU A 80 10.34 -16.83 6.27
N SER A 81 10.23 -16.83 7.60
CA SER A 81 10.88 -15.88 8.50
C SER A 81 12.41 -15.87 8.40
N THR A 82 13.01 -17.00 8.02
CA THR A 82 14.45 -17.15 7.75
C THR A 82 14.93 -16.30 6.56
N PHE A 83 14.11 -16.16 5.52
CA PHE A 83 14.47 -15.46 4.27
C PHE A 83 13.85 -14.07 4.18
N LEU A 84 12.73 -13.84 4.87
CA LEU A 84 12.08 -12.55 5.01
C LEU A 84 11.76 -12.24 6.48
N PRO A 85 12.73 -11.72 7.24
CA PRO A 85 12.48 -11.25 8.59
C PRO A 85 11.39 -10.18 8.58
N GLY A 86 10.29 -10.44 9.30
CA GLY A 86 9.15 -9.53 9.34
C GLY A 86 8.02 -9.83 8.34
N ILE A 87 8.00 -11.00 7.71
CA ILE A 87 6.89 -11.43 6.84
C ILE A 87 5.50 -11.30 7.50
N SER A 88 5.40 -11.53 8.81
CA SER A 88 4.14 -11.35 9.57
C SER A 88 3.62 -9.91 9.60
N SER A 89 4.49 -8.94 9.33
CA SER A 89 4.17 -7.51 9.23
C SER A 89 3.92 -7.05 7.79
N LEU A 90 4.19 -7.89 6.78
CA LEU A 90 3.79 -7.63 5.40
C LEU A 90 2.28 -7.84 5.27
N LYS A 91 1.56 -6.74 5.47
CA LYS A 91 0.10 -6.67 5.34
C LYS A 91 -0.29 -5.50 4.45
N ASP A 92 -1.45 -5.59 3.81
CA ASP A 92 -1.97 -4.48 3.04
C ASP A 92 -2.20 -3.25 3.94
N PRO A 93 -1.74 -2.04 3.53
CA PRO A 93 -1.91 -0.83 4.33
C PRO A 93 -3.37 -0.46 4.64
N SER A 94 -4.32 -0.93 3.82
CA SER A 94 -5.76 -0.76 4.05
C SER A 94 -6.33 -1.77 5.05
N LYS A 95 -5.55 -2.78 5.47
CA LYS A 95 -5.90 -3.82 6.46
C LYS A 95 -7.26 -4.50 6.21
N PRO A 96 -7.48 -5.05 5.01
CA PRO A 96 -8.66 -5.85 4.73
C PRO A 96 -8.63 -7.17 5.50
N VAL A 97 -9.79 -7.82 5.60
CA VAL A 97 -9.94 -9.09 6.34
C VAL A 97 -9.77 -10.29 5.41
N GLU A 98 -10.05 -10.11 4.13
CA GLU A 98 -10.08 -11.17 3.12
C GLU A 98 -8.78 -11.22 2.31
N ALA A 99 -8.35 -12.43 1.98
CA ALA A 99 -7.20 -12.68 1.13
C ALA A 99 -7.53 -12.33 -0.33
N CYS A 100 -6.54 -11.87 -1.10
CA CYS A 100 -6.73 -11.63 -2.52
C CYS A 100 -6.96 -12.95 -3.27
N ASP A 101 -8.14 -13.11 -3.87
CA ASP A 101 -8.49 -14.20 -4.77
C ASP A 101 -8.69 -13.66 -6.20
N PRO A 102 -7.97 -14.17 -7.22
CA PRO A 102 -8.19 -13.75 -8.61
C PRO A 102 -9.55 -14.19 -9.19
N ALA A 103 -10.23 -15.19 -8.63
CA ALA A 103 -11.53 -15.64 -9.12
C ALA A 103 -12.67 -14.70 -8.68
N ASP A 104 -12.59 -14.22 -7.43
CA ASP A 104 -13.59 -13.35 -6.81
C ASP A 104 -12.89 -12.12 -6.20
N PHE A 105 -12.31 -11.29 -7.08
CA PHE A 105 -11.48 -10.18 -6.62
C PHE A 105 -12.29 -9.04 -5.99
N GLU A 106 -12.14 -8.85 -4.68
CA GLU A 106 -12.57 -7.67 -3.94
C GLU A 106 -11.39 -6.76 -3.58
N SER A 107 -11.55 -5.44 -3.76
CA SER A 107 -10.52 -4.45 -3.39
C SER A 107 -11.04 -3.52 -2.29
N PRO A 108 -10.30 -3.35 -1.16
CA PRO A 108 -8.98 -3.89 -0.88
C PRO A 108 -8.99 -5.35 -0.38
N CYS A 109 -7.93 -6.10 -0.67
CA CYS A 109 -7.68 -7.46 -0.18
C CYS A 109 -6.25 -7.63 0.36
N GLU A 110 -6.05 -8.63 1.22
CA GLU A 110 -4.80 -8.94 1.92
C GLU A 110 -3.89 -9.78 1.02
N TYR A 111 -2.57 -9.57 1.09
CA TYR A 111 -1.63 -10.26 0.21
C TYR A 111 -1.73 -11.77 0.37
N ALA A 112 -1.86 -12.47 -0.74
CA ALA A 112 -2.06 -13.92 -0.75
C ALA A 112 -1.15 -14.59 -1.77
N PHE A 113 -0.59 -15.73 -1.39
CA PHE A 113 0.03 -16.63 -2.35
C PHE A 113 -1.05 -17.37 -3.12
N GLY A 114 -0.91 -17.43 -4.44
CA GLY A 114 -1.63 -18.44 -5.21
C GLY A 114 -1.01 -19.83 -5.03
N GLN A 115 -1.33 -20.75 -5.93
CA GLN A 115 -0.65 -22.03 -5.95
C GLN A 115 0.82 -21.82 -6.33
N ILE A 116 1.73 -22.39 -5.53
CA ILE A 116 3.17 -22.32 -5.74
C ILE A 116 3.63 -23.71 -6.20
N THR A 117 4.43 -23.74 -7.26
CA THR A 117 5.08 -24.97 -7.75
C THR A 117 6.58 -24.89 -7.46
N ASP A 118 7.34 -25.93 -7.78
CA ASP A 118 8.79 -25.90 -7.52
C ASP A 118 9.51 -24.80 -8.33
N ASP A 119 9.01 -24.47 -9.53
CA ASP A 119 9.63 -23.54 -10.50
C ASP A 119 8.88 -22.22 -10.70
N ASP A 120 7.69 -22.06 -10.11
CA ASP A 120 6.86 -20.85 -10.26
C ASP A 120 6.13 -20.48 -8.97
N TYR A 121 5.93 -19.19 -8.76
CA TYR A 121 5.12 -18.66 -7.68
C TYR A 121 4.25 -17.50 -8.17
N VAL A 122 3.16 -17.26 -7.45
CA VAL A 122 2.33 -16.09 -7.69
C VAL A 122 1.90 -15.47 -6.36
N VAL A 123 2.02 -14.15 -6.25
CA VAL A 123 1.48 -13.38 -5.13
C VAL A 123 0.44 -12.42 -5.66
N TYR A 124 -0.79 -12.52 -5.16
CA TYR A 124 -1.89 -11.63 -5.49
C TYR A 124 -1.96 -10.47 -4.50
N PHE A 125 -2.16 -9.26 -5.02
CA PHE A 125 -2.40 -8.06 -4.23
C PHE A 125 -3.30 -7.08 -4.97
N SER A 126 -3.94 -6.18 -4.21
CA SER A 126 -4.76 -5.10 -4.75
C SER A 126 -4.00 -3.78 -4.79
N ARG A 127 -4.37 -2.88 -5.69
CA ARG A 127 -3.94 -1.48 -5.70
C ARG A 127 -5.15 -0.56 -5.64
N GLU A 128 -4.97 0.69 -5.23
CA GLU A 128 -6.08 1.65 -5.24
C GLU A 128 -6.23 2.39 -6.57
N ARG A 129 -5.23 2.26 -7.43
CA ARG A 129 -5.20 2.86 -8.76
C ARG A 129 -4.58 1.88 -9.73
N LYS A 130 -5.10 1.89 -10.95
CA LYS A 130 -4.53 1.13 -12.05
C LYS A 130 -3.09 1.58 -12.30
N LEU A 131 -2.21 0.61 -12.52
CA LEU A 131 -0.83 0.84 -12.93
C LEU A 131 -0.82 1.42 -14.34
N ASP A 132 -1.50 0.73 -15.26
CA ASP A 132 -1.66 1.15 -16.63
C ASP A 132 -3.13 1.50 -16.93
N PRO A 133 -3.41 2.53 -17.75
CA PRO A 133 -4.77 2.93 -18.07
C PRO A 133 -5.57 1.84 -18.81
N GLY A 134 -4.88 0.86 -19.41
CA GLY A 134 -5.47 -0.30 -20.08
C GLY A 134 -5.84 -1.46 -19.16
N ASP A 135 -5.44 -1.46 -17.88
CA ASP A 135 -5.71 -2.57 -16.98
C ASP A 135 -7.22 -2.73 -16.74
N ALA A 136 -7.72 -3.97 -16.77
CA ALA A 136 -9.14 -4.25 -16.58
C ALA A 136 -9.58 -4.08 -15.12
N SER A 137 -8.69 -4.39 -14.17
CA SER A 137 -8.98 -4.46 -12.74
C SER A 137 -7.91 -3.75 -11.90
N LEU A 138 -8.11 -3.76 -10.58
CA LEU A 138 -7.13 -3.30 -9.58
C LEU A 138 -6.33 -4.48 -8.97
N CYS A 139 -6.48 -5.66 -9.53
CA CYS A 139 -5.81 -6.89 -9.11
C CYS A 139 -4.49 -7.03 -9.87
N TYR A 140 -3.43 -7.29 -9.13
CA TYR A 140 -2.10 -7.51 -9.68
C TYR A 140 -1.51 -8.79 -9.10
N GLN A 141 -0.67 -9.42 -9.91
CA GLN A 141 0.06 -10.62 -9.57
C GLN A 141 1.56 -10.39 -9.74
N LEU A 142 2.33 -10.73 -8.72
CA LEU A 142 3.78 -10.80 -8.75
C LEU A 142 4.20 -12.24 -9.06
N LYS A 143 5.03 -12.40 -10.09
CA LYS A 143 5.61 -13.67 -10.55
C LYS A 143 7.14 -13.53 -10.63
N PRO A 144 7.90 -14.64 -10.80
CA PRO A 144 9.33 -14.58 -11.12
C PRO A 144 9.65 -13.67 -12.32
N ASP A 145 8.78 -13.65 -13.33
CA ASP A 145 8.93 -12.84 -14.55
C ASP A 145 8.60 -11.35 -14.35
N GLY A 146 8.11 -10.98 -13.17
CA GLY A 146 7.73 -9.61 -12.81
C GLY A 146 6.25 -9.44 -12.49
N LEU A 147 5.79 -8.20 -12.63
CA LEU A 147 4.43 -7.78 -12.26
C LEU A 147 3.50 -7.81 -13.46
N LEU A 148 2.32 -8.42 -13.30
CA LEU A 148 1.26 -8.48 -14.31
C LEU A 148 -0.09 -8.13 -13.69
N SER A 149 -1.07 -7.69 -14.51
CA SER A 149 -2.46 -7.63 -14.07
C SER A 149 -3.04 -9.03 -13.90
N CYS A 150 -4.03 -9.18 -13.02
CA CYS A 150 -4.80 -10.42 -12.96
C CYS A 150 -5.61 -10.61 -14.26
N PRO A 151 -5.87 -11.87 -14.66
CA PRO A 151 -6.70 -12.20 -15.82
C PRO A 151 -8.14 -11.73 -15.70
#